data_AF-A0A9X0NZI3-F1
#
_entry.id   AF-A0A9X0NZI3-F1
#
_cell.length_a   1.000
_cell.length_b   1.000
_cell.length_c   1.000
_cell.angle_alpha   90.00
_cell.angle_beta   90.00
_cell.angle_gamma   90.00
#
_symmetry.space_group_name_H-M   'P 1'
#
loop_
_entity.id
_entity.type
_entity.pdbx_description
1 polymer ?
#
loop_
_entity_poly.entity_id
_entity_poly.type
_entity_poly.pdbx_seq_one_letter_code
_entity_poly.pdbx_strand_id
1 'polypeptide(L)'
;MTRTVALTTWLDAPPEAVWDHAQTSALLRHVAAPLIRFVPCGGRFPRRWTPGEYRAWMFVFGIFPIGWQVIGIEFPASPPTTDVLRDNGHSPFVRRWDHWIEIAPGDGCTRYTDRVHIDAGRLTPLVAGFA
;
A
#
# COMPACT_ATOMS: atom_id res chain seq x y z
N MET A 1 -14.44 14.85 1.86
CA MET A 1 -13.32 15.65 1.31
C MET A 1 -12.25 14.68 0.87
N THR A 2 -11.63 14.89 -0.29
CA THR A 2 -10.53 14.05 -0.76
C THR A 2 -9.20 14.63 -0.32
N ARG A 3 -8.17 13.79 -0.17
CA ARG A 3 -6.80 14.23 0.10
C ARG A 3 -5.80 13.36 -0.67
N THR A 4 -4.73 13.98 -1.13
CA THR A 4 -3.58 13.27 -1.69
C THR A 4 -2.42 13.41 -0.72
N VAL A 5 -1.79 12.29 -0.37
CA VAL A 5 -0.50 12.25 0.33
C VAL A 5 0.53 11.77 -0.69
N ALA A 6 1.68 12.44 -0.76
CA ALA A 6 2.78 12.03 -1.63
C ALA A 6 4.10 12.19 -0.87
N LEU A 7 4.93 11.15 -0.92
CA LEU A 7 6.24 11.12 -0.27
C LEU A 7 7.23 10.39 -1.17
N THR A 8 8.41 10.99 -1.32
CA THR A 8 9.54 10.34 -1.98
C THR A 8 10.64 10.08 -0.96
N THR A 9 11.12 8.84 -0.93
CA THR A 9 12.22 8.36 -0.10
C THR A 9 13.34 7.83 -0.98
N TRP A 10 14.58 8.16 -0.63
CA TRP A 10 15.77 7.62 -1.29
C TRP A 10 16.30 6.47 -0.44
N LEU A 11 16.30 5.27 -1.01
CA LEU A 11 16.70 4.04 -0.34
C LEU A 11 18.09 3.63 -0.79
N ASP A 12 18.99 3.39 0.16
CA ASP A 12 20.32 2.84 -0.08
C ASP A 12 20.25 1.32 -0.35
N ALA A 13 19.60 0.98 -1.46
CA ALA A 13 19.39 -0.38 -1.93
C ALA A 13 19.22 -0.37 -3.46
N PRO A 14 19.56 -1.46 -4.16
CA PRO A 14 19.30 -1.59 -5.59
C PRO A 14 17.79 -1.61 -5.92
N PRO A 15 17.33 -0.99 -7.03
CA PRO A 15 15.90 -0.91 -7.38
C PRO A 15 15.21 -2.27 -7.46
N GLU A 16 15.90 -3.28 -7.99
CA GLU A 16 15.39 -4.64 -8.10
C GLU A 16 15.08 -5.26 -6.72
N ALA A 17 15.90 -4.98 -5.71
CA ALA A 17 15.68 -5.49 -4.36
C ALA A 17 14.49 -4.78 -3.70
N VAL A 18 14.36 -3.46 -3.89
CA VAL A 18 13.22 -2.70 -3.38
C VAL A 18 11.93 -3.17 -4.03
N TRP A 19 11.93 -3.37 -5.34
CA TRP A 19 10.78 -3.90 -6.09
C TRP A 19 10.40 -5.32 -5.65
N ASP A 20 11.40 -6.16 -5.38
CA ASP A 20 11.19 -7.52 -4.89
C ASP A 20 10.41 -7.53 -3.57
N HIS A 21 10.81 -6.66 -2.64
CA HIS A 21 10.17 -6.50 -1.34
C HIS A 21 8.79 -5.84 -1.41
N ALA A 22 8.64 -4.80 -2.25
CA ALA A 22 7.38 -4.08 -2.46
C ALA A 22 6.22 -5.01 -2.82
N GLN A 23 6.51 -6.07 -3.56
CA GLN A 23 5.54 -7.05 -4.01
C GLN A 23 5.16 -8.09 -2.95
N THR A 24 5.68 -8.02 -1.72
CA THR A 24 5.41 -9.05 -0.70
C THR A 24 4.30 -8.65 0.27
N SER A 25 3.45 -9.60 0.64
CA SER A 25 2.47 -9.37 1.72
C SER A 25 3.13 -9.23 3.09
N ALA A 26 4.37 -9.72 3.23
CA ALA A 26 5.17 -9.52 4.43
C ALA A 26 5.53 -8.04 4.64
N LEU A 27 5.88 -7.32 3.56
CA LEU A 27 6.17 -5.89 3.66
C LEU A 27 4.95 -5.10 4.13
N LEU A 28 3.77 -5.33 3.55
CA LEU A 28 2.52 -4.67 4.00
C LEU A 28 2.32 -4.84 5.51
N ARG A 29 2.47 -6.07 6.02
CA ARG A 29 2.32 -6.34 7.46
C ARG A 29 3.40 -5.66 8.29
N HIS A 30 4.61 -5.54 7.77
CA HIS A 30 5.73 -4.90 8.46
C HIS A 30 5.52 -3.38 8.57
N VAL A 31 5.22 -2.70 7.46
CA VAL A 31 5.07 -1.23 7.43
C VAL A 31 3.81 -0.75 8.14
N ALA A 32 2.75 -1.56 8.16
CA ALA A 32 1.53 -1.22 8.88
C ALA A 32 1.64 -1.44 10.40
N ALA A 33 2.59 -2.25 10.87
CA ALA A 33 2.76 -2.55 12.28
C ALA A 33 3.45 -1.40 13.04
N PRO A 34 3.12 -1.17 14.32
CA PRO A 34 2.10 -1.87 15.10
C PRO A 34 0.69 -1.29 14.92
N LEU A 35 0.52 -0.23 14.13
CA LEU A 35 -0.69 0.58 14.10
C LEU A 35 -1.89 -0.19 13.51
N ILE A 36 -1.71 -0.88 12.40
CA ILE A 36 -2.74 -1.70 11.74
C ILE A 36 -2.22 -3.12 11.52
N ARG A 37 -3.02 -4.10 11.93
CA ARG A 37 -2.84 -5.51 11.58
C ARG A 37 -3.87 -5.94 10.56
N PHE A 38 -3.40 -6.42 9.41
CA PHE A 38 -4.23 -7.03 8.37
C PHE A 38 -4.34 -8.55 8.58
N VAL A 39 -5.57 -9.06 8.58
CA VAL A 39 -5.88 -10.50 8.64
C VAL A 39 -6.74 -10.87 7.43
N PRO A 40 -6.27 -11.71 6.50
CA PRO A 40 -7.00 -12.02 5.27
C PRO A 40 -8.37 -12.66 5.57
N CYS A 41 -9.39 -12.23 4.83
CA CYS A 41 -10.72 -12.81 4.86
C CYS A 41 -10.72 -14.10 4.03
N GLY A 42 -10.18 -15.17 4.62
CA GLY A 42 -10.06 -16.48 3.99
C GLY A 42 -8.61 -16.84 3.68
N GLY A 43 -8.19 -18.03 4.12
CA GLY A 43 -6.86 -18.57 3.89
C GLY A 43 -5.74 -17.68 4.42
N ARG A 44 -4.73 -17.45 3.58
CA ARG A 44 -3.53 -16.64 3.86
C ARG A 44 -3.29 -15.70 2.70
N PHE A 45 -2.69 -14.54 2.97
CA PHE A 45 -2.14 -13.73 1.89
C PHE A 45 -1.08 -14.53 1.12
N PRO A 46 -0.96 -14.31 -0.19
CA PRO A 46 0.12 -14.93 -0.95
C PRO A 46 1.47 -14.37 -0.49
N ARG A 47 2.56 -15.11 -0.72
CA ARG A 47 3.91 -14.62 -0.37
C ARG A 47 4.24 -13.35 -1.15
N ARG A 48 3.91 -13.35 -2.43
CA ARG A 48 3.93 -12.20 -3.32
C ARG A 48 2.55 -11.91 -3.85
N TRP A 49 2.23 -10.64 -4.03
CA TRP A 49 1.00 -10.21 -4.65
C TRP A 49 0.92 -10.68 -6.10
N THR A 50 -0.28 -11.05 -6.52
CA THR A 50 -0.65 -11.20 -7.92
C THR A 50 -1.76 -10.20 -8.21
N PRO A 51 -1.98 -9.79 -9.48
CA PRO A 51 -3.10 -8.93 -9.81
C PRO A 51 -4.42 -9.49 -9.26
N GLY A 52 -5.23 -8.63 -8.63
CA GLY A 52 -6.54 -8.99 -8.08
C GLY A 52 -6.85 -8.36 -6.73
N GLU A 53 -8.04 -8.68 -6.22
CA GLU A 53 -8.54 -8.15 -4.95
C GLU A 53 -8.35 -9.13 -3.80
N TYR A 54 -7.76 -8.65 -2.71
CA TYR A 54 -7.61 -9.39 -1.46
C TYR A 54 -8.35 -8.67 -0.35
N ARG A 55 -9.37 -9.32 0.22
CA ARG A 55 -10.10 -8.77 1.35
C ARG A 55 -9.43 -9.14 2.67
N ALA A 56 -9.33 -8.20 3.60
CA ALA A 56 -8.75 -8.42 4.92
C ALA A 56 -9.48 -7.64 6.02
N TRP A 57 -9.60 -8.25 7.20
CA TRP A 57 -9.95 -7.57 8.43
C TRP A 57 -8.79 -6.70 8.92
N MET A 58 -9.12 -5.52 9.41
CA MET A 58 -8.17 -4.56 9.98
C MET A 58 -8.39 -4.44 11.48
N PHE A 59 -7.29 -4.52 12.23
CA PHE A 59 -7.28 -4.35 13.68
C PHE A 59 -6.29 -3.24 14.07
N VAL A 60 -6.79 -2.20 14.75
CA VAL A 60 -5.94 -1.13 15.30
C VAL A 60 -5.18 -1.66 16.51
N PHE A 61 -3.88 -1.38 16.57
CA PHE A 61 -2.93 -1.95 17.54
C PHE A 61 -2.98 -3.49 17.60
N GLY A 62 -3.45 -4.13 16.54
CA GLY A 62 -3.60 -5.58 16.45
C GLY A 62 -4.78 -6.19 17.20
N ILE A 63 -5.61 -5.40 17.90
CA ILE A 63 -6.63 -5.89 18.84
C ILE A 63 -8.04 -5.38 18.50
N PHE A 64 -8.21 -4.10 18.18
CA PHE A 64 -9.55 -3.52 18.00
C PHE A 64 -10.00 -3.59 16.53
N PRO A 65 -11.03 -4.37 16.18
CA PRO A 65 -11.48 -4.49 14.80
C PRO A 65 -12.12 -3.18 14.33
N ILE A 66 -11.68 -2.66 13.18
CA ILE A 66 -12.21 -1.43 12.57
C ILE A 66 -12.93 -1.67 11.24
N GLY A 67 -13.16 -2.93 10.89
CA GLY A 67 -13.80 -3.36 9.66
C GLY A 67 -12.86 -4.11 8.73
N TRP A 68 -13.27 -4.23 7.47
CA TRP A 68 -12.49 -4.89 6.43
C TRP A 68 -12.09 -3.90 5.34
N GLN A 69 -11.01 -4.21 4.63
CA GLN A 69 -10.53 -3.48 3.46
C GLN A 69 -10.25 -4.46 2.33
N VAL A 70 -10.53 -4.04 1.10
CA VAL A 70 -9.99 -4.63 -0.12
C VAL A 70 -8.63 -4.01 -0.38
N ILE A 71 -7.64 -4.87 -0.63
CA ILE A 71 -6.32 -4.54 -1.16
C ILE A 71 -6.38 -4.92 -2.64
N GLY A 72 -6.42 -3.92 -3.52
CA GLY A 72 -6.66 -4.09 -4.95
C GLY A 72 -5.36 -4.00 -5.75
N ILE A 73 -4.66 -5.12 -5.91
CA ILE A 73 -3.33 -5.14 -6.52
C ILE A 73 -3.43 -5.05 -8.04
N GLU A 74 -2.76 -4.05 -8.60
CA GLU A 74 -2.58 -3.83 -10.03
C GLU A 74 -1.09 -3.56 -10.33
N PHE A 75 -0.62 -3.96 -11.51
CA PHE A 75 0.71 -3.66 -12.04
C PHE A 75 0.56 -2.87 -13.35
N PRO A 76 0.37 -1.54 -13.28
CA PRO A 76 0.16 -0.71 -14.46
C PRO A 76 1.36 -0.73 -15.41
N ALA A 77 1.11 -0.46 -16.68
CA ALA A 77 2.18 -0.23 -17.64
C ALA A 77 3.00 1.02 -17.24
N SER A 78 4.32 0.89 -17.29
CA SER A 78 5.27 1.93 -16.89
C SER A 78 6.44 2.02 -17.87
N PRO A 79 7.21 3.13 -17.86
CA PRO A 79 8.45 3.21 -18.60
C PRO A 79 9.43 2.10 -18.18
N PRO A 80 10.35 1.65 -19.06
CA PRO A 80 11.26 0.54 -18.76
C PRO A 80 12.14 0.71 -17.51
N THR A 81 12.33 1.94 -17.05
CA THR A 81 13.20 2.28 -15.92
C THR A 81 12.44 2.37 -14.59
N THR A 82 11.12 2.25 -14.60
CA THR A 82 10.29 2.49 -13.41
C THR A 82 9.34 1.33 -13.21
N ASP A 83 9.43 0.67 -12.06
CA ASP A 83 8.44 -0.31 -11.65
C ASP A 83 7.27 0.39 -10.93
N VAL A 84 6.04 -0.04 -11.23
CA VAL A 84 4.83 0.54 -10.64
C VAL A 84 3.93 -0.56 -10.08
N LEU A 85 3.61 -0.42 -8.80
CA LEU A 85 2.60 -1.20 -8.09
C LEU A 85 1.48 -0.25 -7.65
N ARG A 86 0.24 -0.67 -7.85
CA ARG A 86 -0.92 0.09 -7.40
C ARG A 86 -1.78 -0.78 -6.47
N ASP A 87 -2.18 -0.20 -5.34
CA ASP A 87 -3.23 -0.70 -4.47
C ASP A 87 -4.47 0.19 -4.63
N ASN A 88 -5.43 -0.30 -5.41
CA ASN A 88 -6.74 0.31 -5.65
C ASN A 88 -7.76 -0.18 -4.59
N GLY A 89 -7.40 0.02 -3.34
CA GLY A 89 -8.13 -0.44 -2.18
C GLY A 89 -9.38 0.39 -1.86
N HIS A 90 -10.27 -0.23 -1.11
CA HIS A 90 -11.48 0.42 -0.59
C HIS A 90 -12.08 -0.36 0.58
N SER A 91 -12.94 0.32 1.35
CA SER A 91 -13.73 -0.26 2.44
C SER A 91 -15.08 0.46 2.56
N PRO A 92 -16.01 -0.02 3.40
CA PRO A 92 -17.28 0.67 3.61
C PRO A 92 -17.15 2.13 4.09
N PHE A 93 -16.05 2.48 4.77
CA PHE A 93 -15.81 3.82 5.31
C PHE A 93 -14.71 4.59 4.57
N VAL A 94 -13.85 3.91 3.81
CA VAL A 94 -12.83 4.48 2.92
C VAL A 94 -13.24 4.17 1.49
N ARG A 95 -13.97 5.09 0.88
CA ARG A 95 -14.50 4.95 -0.49
C ARG A 95 -13.39 4.79 -1.52
N ARG A 96 -12.23 5.41 -1.27
CA ARG A 96 -11.04 5.31 -2.12
C ARG A 96 -9.79 5.30 -1.27
N TRP A 97 -8.99 4.26 -1.44
CA TRP A 97 -7.58 4.18 -1.11
C TRP A 97 -6.86 3.83 -2.40
N ASP A 98 -6.39 4.83 -3.13
CA ASP A 98 -5.74 4.61 -4.43
C ASP A 98 -4.26 4.97 -4.30
N HIS A 99 -3.48 3.97 -3.93
CA HIS A 99 -2.06 4.06 -3.60
C HIS A 99 -1.22 3.62 -4.78
N TRP A 100 -0.37 4.53 -5.25
CA TRP A 100 0.60 4.32 -6.29
C TRP A 100 1.99 4.26 -5.66
N ILE A 101 2.71 3.17 -5.94
CA ILE A 101 4.09 2.93 -5.53
C ILE A 101 4.92 2.93 -6.80
N GLU A 102 5.85 3.87 -6.90
CA GLU A 102 6.75 4.04 -8.05
C GLU A 102 8.19 3.84 -7.59
N ILE A 103 8.91 2.93 -8.24
CA ILE A 103 10.30 2.60 -7.92
C ILE A 103 11.15 2.85 -9.14
N ALA A 104 12.13 3.75 -9.02
CA ALA A 104 13.01 4.14 -10.12
C ALA A 104 14.47 4.21 -9.64
N PRO A 105 15.45 4.00 -10.53
CA PRO A 105 16.84 4.24 -10.20
C PRO A 105 17.09 5.71 -9.87
N GLY A 106 17.92 5.93 -8.86
CA GLY A 106 18.54 7.21 -8.53
C GLY A 106 20.05 7.16 -8.74
N ASP A 107 20.75 8.23 -8.38
CA ASP A 107 22.22 8.28 -8.44
C ASP A 107 22.80 7.38 -7.34
N GLY A 108 23.10 6.12 -7.69
CA GLY A 108 23.66 5.13 -6.78
C GLY A 108 22.68 4.59 -5.72
N CYS A 109 21.39 4.91 -5.82
CA CYS A 109 20.36 4.53 -4.86
C CYS A 109 19.02 4.26 -5.58
N THR A 110 17.96 3.98 -4.81
CA THR A 110 16.59 3.83 -5.33
C THR A 110 15.72 5.01 -4.92
N ARG A 111 15.01 5.60 -5.89
CA ARG A 111 13.94 6.57 -5.64
C ARG A 111 12.62 5.83 -5.50
N TYR A 112 12.09 5.78 -4.28
CA TYR A 112 10.80 5.17 -3.94
C TYR A 112 9.77 6.27 -3.69
N THR A 113 8.68 6.29 -4.45
CA THR A 113 7.62 7.31 -4.31
C THR A 113 6.28 6.65 -4.01
N ASP A 114 5.67 7.05 -2.91
CA ASP A 114 4.27 6.75 -2.59
C ASP A 114 3.39 7.94 -2.95
N ARG A 115 2.25 7.66 -3.58
CA ARG A 115 1.17 8.63 -3.78
C ARG A 115 -0.16 7.99 -3.48
N VAL A 116 -0.82 8.44 -2.42
CA VAL A 116 -2.10 7.90 -1.95
C VAL A 116 -3.21 8.91 -2.16
N HIS A 117 -4.20 8.57 -2.97
CA HIS A 117 -5.44 9.33 -3.09
C HIS A 117 -6.52 8.75 -2.19
N ILE A 118 -7.00 9.57 -1.27
CA ILE A 118 -7.83 9.14 -0.14
C ILE A 118 -9.19 9.83 -0.20
N ASP A 119 -10.25 9.05 -0.16
CA ASP A 119 -11.61 9.52 0.15
C ASP A 119 -12.25 8.64 1.24
N ALA A 120 -12.37 9.20 2.44
CA ALA A 120 -13.04 8.57 3.58
C ALA A 120 -14.08 9.51 4.22
N GLY A 121 -14.66 10.42 3.43
CA GLY A 121 -15.67 11.36 3.92
C GLY A 121 -15.12 12.30 5.00
N ARG A 122 -15.63 12.18 6.25
CA ARG A 122 -15.17 12.96 7.41
C ARG A 122 -13.92 12.37 8.05
N LEU A 123 -13.61 11.10 7.80
CA LEU A 123 -12.44 10.41 8.34
C LEU A 123 -11.17 10.65 7.50
N THR A 124 -11.28 11.32 6.34
CA THR A 124 -10.14 11.56 5.45
C THR A 124 -8.90 12.12 6.16
N PRO A 125 -8.98 13.10 7.09
CA PRO A 125 -7.79 13.60 7.78
C PRO A 125 -7.08 12.53 8.63
N LEU A 126 -7.85 11.64 9.27
CA LEU A 126 -7.30 10.55 10.07
C LEU A 126 -6.64 9.49 9.17
N VAL A 127 -7.32 9.07 8.10
CA VAL A 127 -6.80 8.10 7.13
C VAL A 127 -5.55 8.65 6.43
N ALA A 128 -5.52 9.94 6.12
CA ALA A 128 -4.35 10.61 5.54
C ALA A 128 -3.20 10.83 6.54
N GLY A 129 -3.40 10.64 7.84
CA GLY A 129 -2.30 10.61 8.81
C GLY A 129 -1.67 9.23 8.96
N PHE A 130 -2.34 8.18 8.47
CA PHE A 130 -1.81 6.82 8.39
C PHE A 130 -1.03 6.58 7.10
N ALA A 131 -1.50 7.16 5.98
CA ALA A 131 -0.84 7.14 4.68
C ALA A 131 0.44 7.98 4.67
#